data_AF-A0A7C5IY94-F1
#
_entry.id   AF-A0A7C5IY94-F1
#
_cell.length_a   1.000
_cell.length_b   1.000
_cell.length_c   1.000
_cell.angle_alpha   90.00
_cell.angle_beta   90.00
_cell.angle_gamma   90.00
#
_symmetry.space_group_name_H-M   'P 1'
#
loop_
_entity.id
_entity.type
_entity.pdbx_description
1 polymer ?
#
loop_
_entity_poly.entity_id
_entity_poly.type
_entity_poly.pdbx_seq_one_letter_code
_entity_poly.pdbx_strand_id
1 'polypeptide(L)'
;MSEEKKLPLKQIVIALVFLLAALGFATIAPSTEIAWVTGVLLLTIYLFAFEIVEVDVAAVSIMVLLGLTELLAPLMGLEKGLVDNQRLFDGFASNAVISIIAVMIIGAGLDRTGIMTKVAAFILQIGGTTEKRIIPIISGTVA
;
A
#
# COMPACT_ATOMS: atom_id res chain seq x y z
N MET A 1 -28.45 4.18 18.15
CA MET A 1 -28.77 3.01 17.31
C MET A 1 -27.97 3.19 16.03
N SER A 2 -26.82 2.56 15.96
CA SER A 2 -25.83 2.75 14.89
C SER A 2 -26.45 2.31 13.57
N GLU A 3 -26.52 3.20 12.58
CA GLU A 3 -26.89 2.81 11.22
C GLU A 3 -25.90 1.74 10.74
N GLU A 4 -26.41 0.53 10.46
CA GLU A 4 -25.68 -0.46 9.69
C GLU A 4 -25.50 0.08 8.27
N LYS A 5 -24.36 0.72 8.02
CA LYS A 5 -23.90 1.05 6.69
C LYS A 5 -23.57 -0.26 5.97
N LYS A 6 -24.59 -0.92 5.42
CA LYS A 6 -24.46 -2.19 4.70
C LYS A 6 -23.42 -2.03 3.60
N LEU A 7 -22.41 -2.91 3.59
CA LEU A 7 -21.42 -2.94 2.53
C LEU A 7 -22.14 -3.06 1.18
N PRO A 8 -21.81 -2.24 0.18
CA PRO A 8 -22.44 -2.31 -1.13
C PRO A 8 -22.28 -3.72 -1.69
N LEU A 9 -23.35 -4.27 -2.27
CA LEU A 9 -23.40 -5.65 -2.79
C LEU A 9 -22.19 -6.02 -3.66
N LYS A 10 -21.68 -5.04 -4.42
CA LYS A 10 -20.47 -5.17 -5.24
C LYS A 10 -19.22 -5.55 -4.42
N GLN A 11 -19.01 -4.92 -3.26
CA GLN A 11 -17.88 -5.25 -2.38
C GLN A 11 -18.01 -6.66 -1.79
N ILE A 12 -19.23 -7.08 -1.43
CA ILE A 12 -19.47 -8.45 -0.94
C ILE A 12 -19.15 -9.49 -2.02
N VAL A 13 -19.56 -9.24 -3.27
CA VAL A 13 -19.24 -10.13 -4.39
C VAL A 13 -17.73 -10.21 -4.61
N ILE A 14 -17.02 -9.07 -4.58
CA ILE A 14 -15.57 -9.04 -4.74
C ILE A 14 -14.88 -9.75 -3.56
N ALA A 15 -15.33 -9.54 -2.33
CA ALA A 15 -14.83 -10.25 -1.15
C ALA A 15 -14.97 -11.77 -1.33
N LEU A 16 -16.12 -12.23 -1.83
CA LEU A 16 -16.37 -13.64 -2.10
C LEU A 16 -15.40 -14.19 -3.15
N VAL A 17 -15.15 -13.44 -4.23
CA VAL A 17 -14.18 -13.82 -5.27
C VAL A 17 -12.77 -13.93 -4.70
N PHE A 18 -12.32 -12.95 -3.90
CA PHE A 18 -11.02 -12.98 -3.24
C PHE A 18 -10.90 -14.12 -2.23
N LEU A 19 -11.97 -14.43 -1.50
CA LEU A 19 -12.02 -15.55 -0.57
C LEU A 19 -11.91 -16.89 -1.31
N LEU A 20 -12.67 -17.07 -2.40
CA LEU A 20 -12.59 -18.26 -3.24
C LEU A 20 -11.20 -18.41 -3.87
N ALA A 21 -10.60 -17.30 -4.32
CA ALA A 21 -9.23 -17.29 -4.81
C ALA A 21 -8.24 -17.73 -3.72
N ALA A 22 -8.34 -17.16 -2.52
CA ALA A 22 -7.48 -17.51 -1.39
C ALA A 22 -7.60 -19.00 -1.00
N LEU A 23 -8.83 -19.52 -0.95
CA LEU A 23 -9.06 -20.96 -0.72
C LEU A 23 -8.48 -21.82 -1.84
N GLY A 24 -8.64 -21.41 -3.10
CA GLY A 24 -8.03 -22.07 -4.26
C GLY A 24 -6.50 -22.11 -4.14
N PHE A 25 -5.88 -20.96 -3.88
CA PHE A 25 -4.42 -20.85 -3.68
C PHE A 25 -3.94 -21.67 -2.48
N ALA A 26 -4.69 -21.73 -1.39
CA ALA A 26 -4.34 -22.53 -0.22
C ALA A 26 -4.23 -24.04 -0.53
N THR A 27 -5.04 -24.56 -1.47
CA THR A 27 -4.97 -25.98 -1.86
C THR A 27 -3.78 -26.34 -2.74
N ILE A 28 -3.24 -25.36 -3.47
CA ILE A 28 -2.08 -25.55 -4.36
C ILE A 28 -0.76 -25.06 -3.75
N ALA A 29 -0.83 -24.37 -2.60
CA ALA A 29 0.33 -23.87 -1.91
C ALA A 29 1.22 -25.04 -1.45
N PRO A 30 2.55 -24.98 -1.64
CA PRO A 30 3.45 -26.06 -1.29
C PRO A 30 3.69 -26.20 0.21
N SER A 31 3.29 -25.20 1.01
CA SER A 31 3.37 -25.24 2.47
C SER A 31 2.25 -24.42 3.12
N THR A 32 1.95 -24.73 4.39
CA THR A 32 0.94 -24.03 5.19
C THR A 32 1.28 -22.55 5.38
N GLU A 33 2.56 -22.23 5.55
CA GLU A 33 3.07 -20.85 5.64
C GLU A 33 2.72 -20.07 4.37
N ILE A 34 3.00 -20.65 3.20
CA ILE A 34 2.74 -20.01 1.91
C ILE A 34 1.24 -19.82 1.69
N ALA A 35 0.41 -20.77 2.13
CA ALA A 35 -1.04 -20.63 2.07
C ALA A 35 -1.53 -19.42 2.88
N TRP A 36 -1.06 -19.27 4.13
CA TRP A 36 -1.41 -18.14 4.98
C TRP A 36 -0.88 -16.81 4.47
N VAL A 37 0.38 -16.74 4.05
CA VAL A 37 0.98 -15.51 3.49
C VAL A 37 0.23 -15.07 2.24
N THR A 38 -0.12 -16.01 1.36
CA THR A 38 -0.91 -15.71 0.15
C THR A 38 -2.30 -15.19 0.51
N GLY A 39 -2.95 -15.78 1.52
CA GLY A 39 -4.24 -15.30 2.04
C GLY A 39 -4.17 -13.86 2.56
N VAL A 40 -3.15 -13.55 3.38
CA VAL A 40 -2.92 -12.18 3.88
C VAL A 40 -2.59 -11.20 2.75
N LEU A 41 -1.82 -11.63 1.75
CA LEU A 41 -1.51 -10.81 0.58
C LEU A 41 -2.77 -10.48 -0.22
N LEU A 42 -3.62 -11.46 -0.49
CA LEU A 42 -4.89 -11.25 -1.19
C LEU A 42 -5.83 -10.34 -0.40
N LEU A 43 -5.90 -10.51 0.92
CA LEU A 43 -6.63 -9.61 1.81
C LEU A 43 -6.08 -8.17 1.72
N THR A 44 -4.76 -7.99 1.75
CA THR A 44 -4.11 -6.68 1.66
C THR A 44 -4.41 -6.00 0.32
N ILE A 45 -4.31 -6.75 -0.78
CA ILE A 45 -4.67 -6.26 -2.12
C ILE A 45 -6.16 -5.87 -2.17
N TYR A 46 -7.05 -6.68 -1.60
CA TYR A 46 -8.48 -6.37 -1.55
C TYR A 46 -8.77 -5.08 -0.78
N LEU A 47 -8.14 -4.87 0.39
CA LEU A 47 -8.33 -3.66 1.18
C LEU A 47 -7.82 -2.41 0.45
N PHE A 48 -6.65 -2.48 -0.20
CA PHE A 48 -6.06 -1.34 -0.90
C PHE A 48 -6.69 -1.05 -2.26
N ALA A 49 -6.89 -2.07 -3.11
CA ALA A 49 -7.38 -1.85 -4.47
C ALA A 49 -8.84 -1.38 -4.54
N PHE A 50 -9.63 -1.72 -3.52
CA PHE A 50 -11.04 -1.32 -3.43
C PHE A 50 -11.28 -0.23 -2.37
N GLU A 51 -10.22 0.30 -1.75
CA GLU A 51 -10.27 1.39 -0.77
C GLU A 51 -11.39 1.21 0.28
N ILE A 52 -11.50 -0.01 0.83
CA ILE A 52 -12.62 -0.39 1.71
C ILE A 52 -12.53 0.34 3.05
N VAL A 53 -11.30 0.53 3.50
CA VAL A 53 -10.93 1.37 4.63
C VAL A 53 -9.80 2.28 4.18
N GLU A 54 -9.55 3.36 4.92
CA GLU A 54 -8.43 4.25 4.67
C GLU A 54 -7.10 3.46 4.65
N VAL A 55 -6.20 3.86 3.75
CA VAL A 55 -4.93 3.15 3.49
C VAL A 55 -4.13 2.94 4.78
N ASP A 56 -4.11 3.95 5.65
CA ASP A 56 -3.40 3.90 6.93
C ASP A 56 -4.02 2.87 7.89
N VAL A 57 -5.36 2.82 7.96
CA VAL A 57 -6.09 1.85 8.80
C VAL A 57 -5.91 0.43 8.27
N ALA A 58 -5.96 0.23 6.96
CA ALA A 58 -5.66 -1.06 6.34
C ALA A 58 -4.22 -1.51 6.66
N ALA A 59 -3.23 -0.63 6.49
CA ALA A 59 -1.83 -0.94 6.75
C ALA A 59 -1.60 -1.37 8.21
N VAL A 60 -2.11 -0.60 9.18
CA VAL A 60 -2.00 -0.94 10.60
C VAL A 60 -2.73 -2.25 10.91
N SER A 61 -3.91 -2.47 10.33
CA SER A 61 -4.67 -3.71 10.54
C SER A 61 -3.90 -4.93 10.05
N ILE A 62 -3.28 -4.88 8.86
CA ILE A 62 -2.48 -5.97 8.32
C ILE A 62 -1.22 -6.21 9.18
N MET A 63 -0.54 -5.16 9.63
CA MET A 63 0.61 -5.31 10.53
C MET A 63 0.23 -5.98 11.84
N VAL A 64 -0.88 -5.55 12.46
CA VAL A 64 -1.39 -6.18 13.69
C VAL A 64 -1.77 -7.64 13.43
N LEU A 65 -2.45 -7.94 12.33
CA LEU A 65 -2.77 -9.32 11.96
C LEU A 65 -1.51 -10.18 11.82
N LEU A 66 -0.47 -9.67 11.14
CA LEU A 66 0.82 -10.36 11.00
C LEU A 66 1.48 -10.61 12.35
N GLY A 67 1.52 -9.63 13.26
CA GLY A 67 2.08 -9.81 14.61
C GLY A 67 1.28 -10.78 15.48
N LEU A 68 -0.06 -10.80 15.35
CA LEU A 68 -0.93 -11.75 16.04
C LEU A 68 -0.73 -13.19 15.55
N THR A 69 -0.11 -13.41 14.38
CA THR A 69 0.15 -14.77 13.90
C THR A 69 1.11 -15.56 14.77
N GLU A 70 2.01 -14.89 15.52
CA GLU A 70 2.89 -15.57 16.46
C GLU A 70 2.10 -16.20 17.61
N LEU A 71 1.09 -15.49 18.11
CA LEU A 71 0.21 -15.99 19.16
C LEU A 71 -0.73 -17.10 18.65
N LEU A 72 -1.19 -16.98 17.40
CA LEU A 72 -2.12 -17.92 16.78
C LEU A 72 -1.42 -19.11 16.11
N ALA A 73 -0.08 -19.14 16.06
CA ALA A 73 0.70 -20.15 15.34
C ALA A 73 0.30 -21.61 15.67
N PRO A 74 0.08 -22.01 16.94
CA PRO A 74 -0.34 -23.37 17.29
C PRO A 74 -1.70 -23.76 16.69
N LEU A 75 -2.63 -22.79 16.55
CA LEU A 75 -3.95 -23.03 15.97
C LEU A 75 -3.92 -23.07 14.44
N MET A 76 -2.91 -22.43 13.84
CA MET A 76 -2.73 -22.35 12.39
C MET A 76 -1.88 -23.49 11.80
N GLY A 77 -1.37 -24.39 12.66
CA GLY A 77 -0.48 -25.49 12.26
C GLY A 77 0.93 -25.02 11.90
N LEU A 78 1.36 -23.90 12.47
CA LEU A 78 2.67 -23.30 12.23
C LEU A 78 3.58 -23.48 13.45
N GLU A 79 4.87 -23.71 13.22
CA GLU A 79 5.86 -23.79 14.31
C GLU A 79 6.17 -22.40 14.91
N LYS A 80 6.03 -21.35 14.10
CA LYS A 80 6.29 -19.94 14.44
C LYS A 80 5.28 -19.04 13.74
N GLY A 81 5.17 -17.79 14.19
CA GLY A 81 4.40 -16.76 13.46
C GLY A 81 4.91 -16.57 12.03
N LEU A 82 4.05 -16.02 11.16
CA LEU A 82 4.40 -15.73 9.76
C LEU A 82 5.54 -14.70 9.64
N VAL A 83 5.63 -13.80 10.62
CA VAL A 83 6.67 -12.78 10.73
C VAL A 83 7.13 -12.72 12.18
N ASP A 84 8.44 -12.57 12.37
CA ASP A 84 9.02 -12.30 13.70
C ASP A 84 8.60 -10.91 14.19
N ASN A 85 8.02 -10.84 15.38
CA ASN A 85 7.59 -9.59 16.00
C ASN A 85 8.72 -8.54 16.12
N GLN A 86 9.98 -8.96 16.27
CA GLN A 86 11.11 -8.04 16.30
C GLN A 86 11.38 -7.36 14.96
N ARG A 87 10.92 -7.96 13.87
CA ARG A 87 11.17 -7.54 12.48
C ARG A 87 9.93 -7.03 11.75
N LEU A 88 8.79 -7.02 12.43
CA LEU A 88 7.50 -6.60 11.88
C LEU A 88 7.55 -5.18 11.29
N PHE A 89 8.38 -4.31 11.87
CA PHE A 89 8.53 -2.90 11.46
C PHE A 89 9.70 -2.63 10.51
N ASP A 90 10.50 -3.66 10.14
CA ASP A 90 11.67 -3.49 9.26
C ASP A 90 11.30 -2.81 7.93
N GLY A 91 10.07 -3.02 7.44
CA GLY A 91 9.57 -2.40 6.21
C GLY A 91 9.60 -0.87 6.23
N PHE A 92 9.39 -0.22 7.38
CA PHE A 92 9.44 1.24 7.52
C PHE A 92 10.86 1.81 7.40
N ALA A 93 11.88 0.99 7.68
CA ALA A 93 13.29 1.35 7.53
C ALA A 93 13.85 0.96 6.15
N SER A 94 13.00 0.53 5.21
CA SER A 94 13.45 0.16 3.86
C SER A 94 13.96 1.36 3.07
N ASN A 95 14.96 1.13 2.22
CA ASN A 95 15.53 2.17 1.35
C ASN A 95 14.45 2.91 0.56
N ALA A 96 13.44 2.20 0.06
CA ALA A 96 12.33 2.79 -0.68
C ALA A 96 11.51 3.77 0.19
N VAL A 97 11.14 3.36 1.41
CA VAL A 97 10.36 4.21 2.33
C VAL A 97 11.17 5.42 2.77
N ILE A 98 12.45 5.24 3.13
CA ILE A 98 13.34 6.34 3.51
C ILE A 98 13.54 7.32 2.33
N SER A 99 13.71 6.82 1.10
CA SER A 99 13.81 7.66 -0.09
C SER A 99 12.55 8.50 -0.32
N ILE A 100 11.36 7.91 -0.18
CA ILE A 100 10.10 8.66 -0.33
C ILE A 100 9.98 9.73 0.76
N ILE A 101 10.31 9.42 2.01
CA ILE A 101 10.33 10.40 3.10
C ILE A 101 11.31 11.54 2.79
N ALA A 102 12.52 11.22 2.33
CA ALA A 102 13.51 12.22 1.94
C ALA A 102 13.01 13.12 0.80
N VAL A 103 12.39 12.54 -0.23
CA VAL A 103 11.77 13.28 -1.34
C VAL A 103 10.65 14.18 -0.84
N MET A 104 9.79 13.71 0.08
CA MET A 104 8.72 14.52 0.67
C MET A 104 9.26 15.70 1.50
N ILE A 105 10.34 15.49 2.27
CA ILE A 105 11.02 16.54 3.04
C ILE A 105 11.64 17.59 2.10
N ILE A 106 12.36 17.13 1.08
CA ILE A 106 12.97 18.01 0.07
C ILE A 106 11.89 18.78 -0.68
N GLY A 107 10.81 18.13 -1.11
CA GLY A 107 9.67 18.77 -1.76
C GLY A 107 9.08 19.90 -0.92
N ALA A 108 8.78 19.63 0.36
CA ALA A 108 8.29 20.64 1.29
C ALA A 108 9.29 21.79 1.52
N GLY A 109 10.59 21.48 1.56
CA GLY A 109 11.67 22.48 1.67
C GLY A 109 11.80 23.38 0.43
N LEU A 110 11.72 22.80 -0.77
CA LEU A 110 11.76 23.51 -2.04
C LEU A 110 10.53 24.40 -2.24
N ASP A 111 9.35 23.95 -1.79
CA ASP A 111 8.12 24.74 -1.80
C ASP A 111 8.20 25.91 -0.81
N ARG A 112 8.63 25.66 0.44
CA ARG A 112 8.75 26.72 1.45
C ARG A 112 9.77 27.79 1.08
N THR A 113 10.83 27.45 0.36
CA THR A 113 11.84 28.41 -0.12
C THR A 113 11.41 29.16 -1.38
N GLY A 114 10.29 28.77 -2.00
CA GLY A 114 9.79 29.37 -3.24
C GLY A 114 10.61 28.98 -4.48
N ILE A 115 11.52 28.01 -4.37
CA ILE A 115 12.31 27.51 -5.51
C ILE A 115 11.38 26.87 -6.54
N MET A 116 10.38 26.10 -6.09
CA MET A 116 9.40 25.47 -6.99
C MET A 116 8.65 26.50 -7.85
N THR A 117 8.32 27.68 -7.30
CA THR A 117 7.73 28.77 -8.07
C THR A 117 8.66 29.31 -9.15
N LYS A 118 9.96 29.45 -8.85
CA LYS A 118 10.96 29.89 -9.83
C LYS A 118 11.16 28.85 -10.94
N VAL A 119 11.23 27.56 -10.58
CA VAL A 119 11.35 26.45 -11.54
C VAL A 119 10.12 26.38 -12.43
N ALA A 120 8.91 26.50 -11.87
CA ALA A 120 7.67 26.53 -12.65
C ALA A 120 7.65 27.71 -13.64
N ALA A 121 8.06 28.91 -13.20
CA ALA A 121 8.17 30.07 -14.08
C ALA A 121 9.19 29.85 -15.22
N PHE A 122 10.33 29.22 -14.92
CA PHE A 122 11.34 28.87 -15.92
C PHE A 122 10.82 27.86 -16.94
N ILE A 123 10.11 26.81 -16.49
CA ILE A 123 9.47 25.82 -17.37
C ILE A 123 8.46 26.50 -18.30
N LEU A 124 7.64 27.41 -17.78
CA LEU A 124 6.65 28.16 -18.57
C LEU A 124 7.32 29.12 -19.57
N GLN A 125 8.41 29.78 -19.20
CA GLN A 125 9.17 30.64 -20.10
C GLN A 125 9.71 29.87 -21.32
N ILE A 126 10.16 28.63 -21.11
CA ILE A 126 10.71 27.79 -22.19
C ILE A 126 9.60 27.08 -22.97
N GLY A 127 8.57 26.55 -22.29
CA GLY A 127 7.47 25.81 -22.90
C GLY A 127 6.43 26.67 -23.63
N GLY A 128 6.36 27.97 -23.31
CA GLY A 128 5.36 28.88 -23.84
C GLY A 128 4.00 28.71 -23.17
N THR A 129 2.90 28.98 -23.90
CA THR A 129 1.55 29.04 -23.32
C THR A 129 0.67 27.82 -23.63
N THR A 130 1.16 26.85 -24.40
CA THR A 130 0.35 25.73 -24.88
C THR A 130 0.68 24.44 -24.14
N GLU A 131 -0.33 23.75 -23.60
CA GLU A 131 -0.18 22.48 -22.88
C GLU A 131 0.58 21.42 -23.69
N LYS A 132 0.36 21.35 -25.01
CA LYS A 132 1.08 20.44 -25.92
C LYS A 132 2.60 20.59 -25.91
N ARG A 133 3.13 21.74 -25.49
CA ARG A 133 4.56 22.00 -25.34
C ARG A 133 5.04 21.85 -23.90
N ILE A 134 4.19 22.19 -22.93
CA ILE A 134 4.54 22.15 -21.50
C ILE A 134 4.59 20.71 -20.98
N ILE A 135 3.60 19.86 -21.35
CA ILE A 135 3.49 18.48 -20.84
C ILE A 135 4.77 17.67 -21.10
N PRO A 136 5.35 17.63 -22.33
CA PRO A 136 6.59 16.90 -22.57
C PRO A 136 7.79 17.41 -21.77
N ILE A 137 7.88 18.72 -21.52
CA ILE A 137 8.99 19.32 -20.76
C ILE A 137 8.91 18.92 -19.29
N ILE A 138 7.72 18.98 -18.70
CA ILE A 138 7.50 18.54 -17.32
C ILE A 138 7.75 17.03 -17.23
N SER A 139 7.13 16.22 -18.10
CA SER A 139 7.30 14.76 -18.10
C SER A 139 8.76 14.34 -18.30
N GLY A 140 9.53 15.05 -19.12
CA GLY A 140 10.96 14.78 -19.33
C GLY A 140 11.85 15.15 -18.14
N THR A 141 11.36 15.95 -17.20
CA THR A 141 12.09 16.29 -15.96
C THR A 141 11.87 15.23 -14.86
N VAL A 142 10.87 14.37 -15.00
CA VAL A 142 10.44 13.38 -13.99
C VAL A 142 10.92 11.95 -14.31
N ALA A 143 11.41 11.69 -15.52
CA ALA A 143 11.94 10.39 -15.97
C ALA A 143 13.44 10.24 -15.68
#